data_AF-A0A2U2ZUZ5-F1
#
_entry.id   AF-A0A2U2ZUZ5-F1
#
_cell.length_a   1.000
_cell.length_b   1.000
_cell.length_c   1.000
_cell.angle_alpha   90.00
_cell.angle_beta   90.00
_cell.angle_gamma   90.00
#
_symmetry.space_group_name_H-M   'P 1'
#
loop_
_entity.id
_entity.type
_entity.pdbx_description
1 polymer ?
#
loop_
_entity_poly.entity_id
_entity_poly.type
_entity_poly.pdbx_seq_one_letter_code
_entity_poly.pdbx_strand_id
1 'polypeptide(L)'
;MHFHALMAEAEWNLIRERTQGGRQRRALDGGWVGGPPPWGYAIEQTGRRGSRLVVSETEADVVRAAVTLIVEEGKSISETAQELNALGKLTRSGRPWTASDLHRRLRNPALLKGEVVFRNPAGNRKNGTKLDQNGVPLHGDSVVIHIPRILSAEQVEALVTALRRRGRPTRSTAGNHPLTGRIVGACGHRYVGSYRKTNDTRYYRRGGGNNGKGRSTNCSDPHLIGAEVEAAVWSKVLTFLEDPERRTGWSPRGRKAAPGNAGKQRERVARLEKSLDEKRQAAAHARTELARVPGLDPVVRDAAVRQLAEEVRNISLLLAQAEAVLAEQERAELGARLIAGGKTGDLNLCEMAEVIDFLDVTVRPLGQARKRSGVKCKVTEWHERTGTLVPAEVPERAWSAVEELMATYFQRRQFARGAVDVRTQLDGILHRLRSGCLWDELPARYGPWALAKDRQNTWFEKGFWPVLVHHLNFRGEGAPVRREALVPPLRITLGALEPAKHDRRSSL
;
A
#
# COMPACT_ATOMS: atom_id res chain seq x y z
N MET A 1 59.53 18.02 -23.84
CA MET A 1 58.23 18.17 -23.14
C MET A 1 57.55 16.84 -22.79
N HIS A 2 57.66 15.77 -23.60
CA HIS A 2 56.98 14.48 -23.35
C HIS A 2 57.51 13.72 -22.10
N PHE A 3 58.81 13.76 -21.83
CA PHE A 3 59.42 13.09 -20.67
C PHE A 3 58.97 13.67 -19.32
N HIS A 4 58.89 14.99 -19.19
CA HIS A 4 58.39 15.64 -17.97
C HIS A 4 56.90 15.36 -17.72
N ALA A 5 56.09 15.21 -18.78
CA ALA A 5 54.69 14.83 -18.65
C ALA A 5 54.54 13.38 -18.14
N LEU A 6 55.33 12.44 -18.67
CA LEU A 6 55.34 11.05 -18.20
C LEU A 6 55.83 10.91 -16.76
N MET A 7 56.88 11.65 -16.39
CA MET A 7 57.37 11.68 -15.00
C MET A 7 56.35 12.29 -14.04
N ALA A 8 55.68 13.37 -14.44
CA ALA A 8 54.59 13.97 -13.65
C ALA A 8 53.39 13.02 -13.49
N GLU A 9 53.04 12.26 -14.53
CA GLU A 9 51.97 11.26 -14.47
C GLU A 9 52.34 10.07 -13.58
N ALA A 10 53.59 9.59 -13.65
CA ALA A 10 54.11 8.53 -12.79
C ALA A 10 54.15 8.96 -11.31
N GLU A 11 54.66 10.16 -11.02
CA GLU A 11 54.69 10.74 -9.67
C GLU A 11 53.27 10.94 -9.12
N TRP A 12 52.35 11.43 -9.95
CA TRP A 12 50.95 11.59 -9.59
C TRP A 12 50.27 10.24 -9.26
N ASN A 13 50.53 9.19 -10.06
CA ASN A 13 50.02 7.85 -9.80
C ASN A 13 50.57 7.27 -8.49
N LEU A 14 51.87 7.47 -8.20
CA LEU A 14 52.49 7.05 -6.94
C LEU A 14 51.86 7.76 -5.73
N ILE A 15 51.66 9.08 -5.81
CA ILE A 15 50.99 9.87 -4.76
C ILE A 15 49.56 9.38 -4.57
N ARG A 16 48.85 9.08 -5.66
CA ARG A 16 47.48 8.58 -5.63
C ARG A 16 47.41 7.22 -4.95
N GLU A 17 48.26 6.27 -5.32
CA GLU A 17 48.32 4.93 -4.73
C GLU A 17 48.66 5.00 -3.24
N ARG A 18 49.68 5.78 -2.86
CA ARG A 18 50.04 5.97 -1.44
C ARG A 18 48.90 6.59 -0.64
N THR A 19 48.17 7.53 -1.23
CA THR A 19 47.00 8.16 -0.61
C THR A 19 45.84 7.16 -0.44
N GLN A 20 45.55 6.35 -1.46
CA GLN A 20 44.51 5.32 -1.38
C GLN A 20 44.88 4.21 -0.39
N GLY A 21 46.15 3.77 -0.38
CA GLY A 21 46.66 2.79 0.57
C GLY A 21 46.59 3.29 2.01
N GLY A 22 46.96 4.56 2.26
CA GLY A 22 46.83 5.18 3.58
C GLY A 22 45.38 5.28 4.06
N ARG A 23 44.44 5.55 3.15
CA ARG A 23 43.00 5.56 3.44
C ARG A 23 42.46 4.16 3.75
N GLN A 24 42.89 3.14 2.99
CA GLN A 24 42.51 1.74 3.22
C GLN A 24 43.01 1.27 4.59
N ARG A 25 44.28 1.51 4.91
CA ARG A 25 44.86 1.09 6.19
C ARG A 25 44.14 1.75 7.36
N ARG A 26 43.84 3.05 7.26
CA ARG A 26 43.04 3.74 8.27
C ARG A 26 41.65 3.12 8.46
N ALA A 27 40.99 2.68 7.38
CA ALA A 27 39.69 2.02 7.47
C ALA A 27 39.79 0.67 8.20
N LEU A 28 40.82 -0.13 7.88
CA LEU A 28 41.10 -1.42 8.51
C LEU A 28 41.39 -1.27 10.00
N ASP A 29 42.07 -0.20 10.38
CA ASP A 29 42.34 0.16 11.78
C ASP A 29 41.11 0.74 12.51
N GLY A 30 39.93 0.75 11.88
CA GLY A 30 38.68 1.29 12.45
C GLY A 30 38.59 2.82 12.47
N GLY A 31 39.55 3.51 11.84
CA GLY A 31 39.59 4.97 11.77
C GLY A 31 38.64 5.55 10.72
N TRP A 32 38.16 6.76 10.97
CA TRP A 32 37.36 7.55 10.05
C TRP A 32 38.21 8.09 8.89
N VAL A 33 37.85 7.69 7.67
CA VAL A 33 38.65 7.95 6.45
C VAL A 33 38.34 9.30 5.80
N GLY A 34 37.31 10.01 6.29
CA GLY A 34 36.97 11.38 5.89
C GLY A 34 35.52 11.57 5.49
N GLY A 35 35.14 12.82 5.23
CA GLY A 35 33.77 13.24 4.99
C GLY A 35 32.97 13.53 6.28
N PRO A 36 31.73 14.03 6.15
CA PRO A 36 30.90 14.35 7.31
C PRO A 36 30.49 13.07 8.06
N PRO A 37 30.50 13.06 9.40
CA PRO A 37 30.11 11.88 10.17
C PRO A 37 28.61 11.57 9.98
N PRO A 38 28.18 10.31 10.18
CA PRO A 38 26.76 9.98 10.23
C PRO A 38 26.02 10.78 11.32
N TRP A 39 24.69 10.81 11.24
CA TRP A 39 23.87 11.48 12.25
C TRP A 39 23.95 10.71 13.58
N GLY A 40 24.11 11.44 14.69
CA GLY A 40 24.33 10.88 16.03
C GLY A 40 25.81 10.77 16.42
N TYR A 41 26.73 11.08 15.50
CA TYR A 41 28.17 10.88 15.68
C TYR A 41 28.99 12.13 15.35
N ALA A 42 30.10 12.29 16.06
CA ALA A 42 31.14 13.29 15.82
C ALA A 42 32.46 12.60 15.46
N ILE A 43 33.39 13.37 14.89
CA ILE A 43 34.75 12.90 14.58
C ILE A 43 35.67 13.35 15.71
N GLU A 44 36.22 12.40 16.45
CA GLU A 44 37.29 12.67 17.40
C GLU A 44 38.62 12.80 16.64
N GLN A 45 39.51 13.69 17.11
CA GLN A 45 40.83 13.94 16.51
C GLN A 45 40.77 14.32 15.02
N THR A 46 39.82 15.18 14.64
CA THR A 46 39.65 15.69 13.27
C THR A 46 40.98 16.15 12.66
N GLY A 47 41.32 15.62 11.48
CA GLY A 47 42.53 16.00 10.75
C GLY A 47 43.83 15.35 11.24
N ARG A 48 43.81 14.54 12.31
CA ARG A 48 45.00 13.84 12.84
C ARG A 48 45.01 12.36 12.44
N ARG A 49 46.15 11.70 12.64
CA ARG A 49 46.26 10.23 12.58
C ARG A 49 45.48 9.66 13.77
N GLY A 50 44.57 8.71 13.52
CA GLY A 50 43.72 8.09 14.56
C GLY A 50 42.31 8.66 14.69
N SER A 51 41.86 9.51 13.76
CA SER A 51 40.48 10.03 13.80
C SER A 51 39.45 8.90 13.82
N ARG A 52 38.50 8.92 14.75
CA ARG A 52 37.45 7.89 14.92
C ARG A 52 36.08 8.51 15.14
N LEU A 53 35.03 7.73 14.89
CA LEU A 53 33.66 8.15 15.17
C LEU A 53 33.33 7.91 16.63
N VAL A 54 32.89 8.97 17.31
CA VAL A 54 32.41 8.95 18.70
C VAL A 54 30.96 9.42 18.75
N VAL A 55 30.23 9.00 19.77
CA VAL A 55 28.85 9.46 19.96
C VAL A 55 28.85 10.96 20.23
N SER A 56 28.00 11.68 19.52
CA SER A 56 27.75 13.10 19.80
C SER A 56 26.56 13.20 20.72
N GLU A 57 26.75 13.45 22.01
CA GLU A 57 25.63 13.42 22.99
C GLU A 57 24.48 14.34 22.60
N THR A 58 24.77 15.54 22.08
CA THR A 58 23.75 16.48 21.57
C THR A 58 22.87 15.91 20.47
N GLU A 59 23.44 15.14 19.54
CA GLU A 59 22.68 14.52 18.44
C GLU A 59 22.07 13.18 18.88
N ALA A 60 22.76 12.45 19.75
CA ALA A 60 22.25 11.24 20.37
C ALA A 60 20.98 11.51 21.17
N ASP A 61 20.89 12.66 21.84
CA ASP A 61 19.66 13.10 22.50
C ASP A 61 18.50 13.32 21.52
N VAL A 62 18.77 13.87 20.33
CA VAL A 62 17.74 14.01 19.29
C VAL A 62 17.33 12.64 18.75
N VAL A 63 18.28 11.72 18.58
CA VAL A 63 18.01 10.33 18.18
C VAL A 63 17.11 9.66 19.23
N ARG A 64 17.48 9.73 20.51
CA ARG A 64 16.71 9.14 21.63
C ARG A 64 15.30 9.73 21.68
N ALA A 65 15.16 11.06 21.60
CA ALA A 65 13.85 11.71 21.55
C ALA A 65 13.01 11.24 20.35
N ALA A 66 13.60 11.14 19.16
CA ALA A 66 12.91 10.63 17.98
C ALA A 66 12.42 9.19 18.17
N VAL A 67 13.22 8.34 18.82
CA VAL A 67 12.86 6.94 19.11
C VAL A 67 11.71 6.89 20.12
N THR A 68 11.76 7.64 21.21
CA THR A 68 10.68 7.73 22.20
C THR A 68 9.36 8.15 21.54
N LEU A 69 9.38 9.22 20.74
CA LEU A 69 8.20 9.69 20.01
C LEU A 69 7.59 8.61 19.08
N ILE A 70 8.44 7.78 18.48
CA ILE A 70 8.00 6.75 17.52
C ILE A 70 7.59 5.44 18.21
N VAL A 71 8.30 5.03 19.25
CA VAL A 71 8.14 3.72 19.88
C VAL A 71 7.14 3.79 21.03
N GLU A 72 7.25 4.79 21.89
CA GLU A 72 6.44 4.93 23.10
C GLU A 72 5.17 5.72 22.82
N GLU A 73 5.29 6.90 22.19
CA GLU A 73 4.15 7.80 21.97
C GLU A 73 3.34 7.49 20.70
N GLY A 74 3.80 6.60 19.84
CA GLY A 74 3.00 6.26 18.66
C GLY A 74 2.89 7.38 17.61
N LYS A 75 3.77 8.40 17.60
CA LYS A 75 3.82 9.48 16.57
C LYS A 75 4.47 9.11 15.24
N SER A 76 3.84 9.47 14.12
CA SER A 76 4.34 9.19 12.76
C SER A 76 5.63 9.96 12.48
N ILE A 77 6.41 9.55 11.46
CA ILE A 77 7.67 10.24 11.14
C ILE A 77 7.44 11.72 10.79
N SER A 78 6.27 12.07 10.23
CA SER A 78 5.91 13.46 9.96
C SER A 78 5.63 14.21 11.26
N GLU A 79 4.84 13.64 12.16
CA GLU A 79 4.53 14.22 13.47
C GLU A 79 5.80 14.31 14.34
N THR A 80 6.64 13.27 14.35
CA THR A 80 7.95 13.27 15.01
C THR A 80 8.83 14.38 14.46
N ALA A 81 8.90 14.57 13.13
CA ALA A 81 9.66 15.67 12.55
C ALA A 81 9.12 17.04 13.00
N GLN A 82 7.80 17.22 13.01
CA GLN A 82 7.15 18.45 13.49
C GLN A 82 7.43 18.70 14.98
N GLU A 83 7.30 17.67 15.82
CA GLU A 83 7.57 17.75 17.25
C GLU A 83 9.03 18.09 17.53
N LEU A 84 9.98 17.41 16.87
CA LEU A 84 11.40 17.72 17.02
C LEU A 84 11.70 19.18 16.64
N ASN A 85 11.04 19.68 15.58
CA ASN A 85 11.18 21.08 15.19
C ASN A 85 10.57 22.04 16.22
N ALA A 86 9.39 21.72 16.77
CA ALA A 86 8.72 22.51 17.80
C ALA A 86 9.56 22.57 19.10
N LEU A 87 10.26 21.48 19.43
CA LEU A 87 11.20 21.39 20.54
C LEU A 87 12.56 22.07 20.26
N GLY A 88 12.74 22.70 19.09
CA GLY A 88 14.00 23.34 18.69
C GLY A 88 15.13 22.35 18.38
N LYS A 89 14.85 21.03 18.28
CA LYS A 89 15.82 19.98 17.99
C LYS A 89 16.04 19.84 16.48
N LEU A 90 16.72 20.83 15.90
CA LEU A 90 16.94 20.92 14.45
C LEU A 90 18.03 19.97 13.93
N THR A 91 18.17 19.89 12.61
CA THR A 91 19.26 19.13 11.96
C THR A 91 20.63 19.76 12.24
N ARG A 92 21.72 19.02 12.01
CA ARG A 92 23.12 19.53 12.15
C ARG A 92 23.38 20.84 11.40
N SER A 93 22.70 21.07 10.27
CA SER A 93 22.81 22.32 9.49
C SER A 93 21.88 23.44 9.97
N GLY A 94 21.23 23.30 11.12
CA GLY A 94 20.25 24.26 11.66
C GLY A 94 18.93 24.32 10.90
N ARG A 95 18.66 23.36 10.00
CA ARG A 95 17.40 23.32 9.24
C ARG A 95 16.34 22.48 9.95
N PRO A 96 15.05 22.79 9.80
CA PRO A 96 13.97 21.93 10.26
C PRO A 96 14.02 20.53 9.64
N TRP A 97 13.63 19.53 10.41
CA TRP A 97 13.42 18.17 9.94
C TRP A 97 12.27 18.10 8.96
N THR A 98 12.51 17.45 7.83
CA THR A 98 11.44 16.96 6.94
C THR A 98 11.17 15.48 7.23
N ALA A 99 9.94 15.02 6.99
CA ALA A 99 9.60 13.60 7.17
C ALA A 99 10.51 12.67 6.34
N SER A 100 10.87 13.09 5.13
CA SER A 100 11.75 12.31 4.24
C SER A 100 13.19 12.24 4.76
N ASP A 101 13.72 13.34 5.28
CA ASP A 101 15.06 13.35 5.85
C ASP A 101 15.14 12.54 7.13
N LEU A 102 14.18 12.72 8.04
CA LEU A 102 14.12 11.94 9.28
C LEU A 102 13.98 10.44 8.99
N HIS A 103 13.09 10.06 8.06
CA HIS A 103 12.93 8.67 7.62
C HIS A 103 14.24 8.06 7.12
N ARG A 104 14.98 8.80 6.28
CA ARG A 104 16.28 8.37 5.74
C ARG A 104 17.33 8.21 6.85
N ARG A 105 17.34 9.11 7.84
CA ARG A 105 18.30 9.06 8.95
C ARG A 105 18.03 7.91 9.92
N LEU A 106 16.76 7.67 10.26
CA LEU A 106 16.35 6.57 11.14
C LEU A 106 16.65 5.18 10.57
N ARG A 107 16.79 5.06 9.25
CA ARG A 107 17.12 3.78 8.56
C ARG A 107 18.59 3.60 8.25
N ASN A 108 19.45 4.51 8.71
CA ASN A 108 20.87 4.44 8.42
C ASN A 108 21.52 3.25 9.17
N PRO A 109 22.33 2.41 8.50
CA PRO A 109 23.10 1.34 9.16
C PRO A 109 23.96 1.81 10.34
N ALA A 110 24.47 3.04 10.30
CA ALA A 110 25.24 3.61 11.42
C ALA A 110 24.42 3.69 12.71
N LEU A 111 23.11 3.95 12.59
CA LEU A 111 22.20 4.01 13.73
C LEU A 111 21.65 2.62 14.10
N LEU A 112 21.25 1.83 13.11
CA LEU A 112 20.58 0.54 13.35
C LEU A 112 21.54 -0.61 13.67
N LYS A 113 22.73 -0.61 13.09
CA LYS A 113 23.70 -1.70 13.21
C LYS A 113 24.96 -1.32 13.97
N GLY A 114 25.23 -0.02 14.11
CA GLY A 114 26.52 0.46 14.62
C GLY A 114 27.65 0.20 13.63
N GLU A 115 27.36 0.32 12.33
CA GLU A 115 28.31 0.00 11.25
C GLU A 115 28.32 1.07 10.17
N VAL A 116 29.51 1.39 9.66
CA VAL A 116 29.69 2.20 8.44
C VAL A 116 30.58 1.46 7.46
N VAL A 117 30.15 1.38 6.21
CA VAL A 117 30.92 0.70 5.16
C VAL A 117 31.76 1.71 4.39
N PHE A 118 33.07 1.63 4.56
CA PHE A 118 34.03 2.31 3.68
C PHE A 118 34.03 1.64 2.30
N ARG A 119 34.07 2.45 1.24
CA ARG A 119 33.99 1.99 -0.16
C ARG A 119 32.79 1.10 -0.44
N ASN A 120 31.61 1.52 0.01
CA ASN A 120 30.37 0.79 -0.21
C ASN A 120 30.00 0.74 -1.70
N PRO A 121 29.88 -0.45 -2.33
CA PRO A 121 29.45 -0.59 -3.72
C PRO A 121 27.97 -0.27 -3.94
N ALA A 122 27.14 -0.37 -2.89
CA ALA A 122 25.73 0.02 -2.91
C ALA A 122 25.51 1.54 -2.74
N GLY A 123 26.59 2.33 -2.74
CA GLY A 123 26.54 3.79 -2.61
C GLY A 123 26.02 4.52 -3.85
N ASN A 124 25.82 5.84 -3.74
CA ASN A 124 25.31 6.66 -4.84
C ASN A 124 26.33 6.76 -5.99
N ARG A 125 26.02 6.23 -7.18
CA ARG A 125 26.94 6.15 -8.34
C ARG A 125 27.58 7.46 -8.80
N LYS A 126 26.94 8.62 -8.59
CA LYS A 126 27.47 9.92 -9.04
C LYS A 126 28.65 10.43 -8.20
N ASN A 127 28.60 10.25 -6.87
CA ASN A 127 29.60 10.75 -5.90
C ASN A 127 30.13 9.63 -4.98
N GLY A 128 29.98 8.36 -5.41
CA GLY A 128 30.23 7.17 -4.60
C GLY A 128 31.55 6.49 -4.94
N THR A 129 31.75 5.30 -4.38
CA THR A 129 32.90 4.45 -4.67
C THR A 129 32.99 4.17 -6.16
N LYS A 130 34.15 4.43 -6.78
CA LYS A 130 34.40 4.04 -8.17
C LYS A 130 34.49 2.52 -8.23
N LEU A 131 33.66 1.93 -9.08
CA LEU A 131 33.60 0.48 -9.31
C LEU A 131 34.14 0.16 -10.70
N ASP A 132 34.71 -1.01 -10.87
CA ASP A 132 35.08 -1.57 -12.17
C ASP A 132 33.84 -2.13 -12.92
N GLN A 133 34.09 -2.73 -14.08
CA GLN A 133 33.06 -3.38 -14.91
C GLN A 133 32.34 -4.55 -14.21
N ASN A 134 32.96 -5.15 -13.19
CA ASN A 134 32.43 -6.27 -12.42
C ASN A 134 31.75 -5.82 -11.12
N GLY A 135 31.70 -4.51 -10.84
CA GLY A 135 31.10 -3.94 -9.64
C GLY A 135 32.00 -3.96 -8.40
N VAL A 136 33.30 -4.21 -8.56
CA VAL A 136 34.30 -4.26 -7.48
C VAL A 136 34.91 -2.86 -7.27
N PRO A 137 35.13 -2.41 -6.01
CA PRO A 137 35.80 -1.14 -5.72
C PRO A 137 37.21 -1.02 -6.34
N LEU A 138 37.41 -0.01 -7.18
CA LEU A 138 38.62 0.16 -8.01
C LEU A 138 39.89 0.49 -7.20
N HIS A 139 39.75 1.04 -5.99
CA HIS A 139 40.89 1.52 -5.20
C HIS A 139 41.23 0.64 -3.99
N GLY A 140 40.63 -0.56 -3.89
CA GLY A 140 40.81 -1.55 -2.81
C GLY A 140 39.51 -1.88 -2.08
N ASP A 141 39.55 -2.88 -1.20
CA ASP A 141 38.36 -3.57 -0.67
C ASP A 141 37.43 -2.70 0.19
N SER A 142 36.16 -3.07 0.23
CA SER A 142 35.18 -2.52 1.17
C SER A 142 35.50 -2.95 2.60
N VAL A 143 35.48 -2.01 3.54
CA VAL A 143 35.76 -2.27 4.96
C VAL A 143 34.57 -1.86 5.80
N VAL A 144 34.12 -2.75 6.68
CA VAL A 144 33.08 -2.45 7.67
C VAL A 144 33.75 -1.87 8.92
N ILE A 145 33.46 -0.61 9.22
CA ILE A 145 33.93 0.09 10.42
C ILE A 145 32.85 -0.02 11.48
N HIS A 146 33.14 -0.69 12.58
CA HIS A 146 32.26 -0.78 13.75
C HIS A 146 32.35 0.50 14.57
N ILE A 147 31.19 1.04 14.94
CA ILE A 147 31.08 2.29 15.70
C ILE A 147 30.25 2.07 16.98
N PRO A 148 30.47 2.89 18.02
CA PRO A 148 29.69 2.79 19.26
C PRO A 148 28.20 2.90 18.97
N ARG A 149 27.35 2.14 19.68
CA ARG A 149 25.90 2.18 19.45
C ARG A 149 25.24 3.26 20.31
N ILE A 150 24.37 4.06 19.69
CA ILE A 150 23.53 5.05 20.40
C ILE A 150 22.30 4.38 21.05
N LEU A 151 21.79 3.33 20.40
CA LEU A 151 20.59 2.61 20.81
C LEU A 151 20.96 1.17 21.19
N SER A 152 20.31 0.63 22.21
CA SER A 152 20.41 -0.80 22.54
C SER A 152 19.82 -1.67 21.42
N ALA A 153 20.19 -2.96 21.38
CA ALA A 153 19.63 -3.90 20.42
C ALA A 153 18.09 -3.97 20.50
N GLU A 154 17.54 -3.91 21.72
CA GLU A 154 16.10 -3.90 21.99
C GLU A 154 15.42 -2.64 21.46
N GLN A 155 16.02 -1.46 21.67
CA GLN A 155 15.50 -0.19 21.15
C GLN A 155 15.51 -0.16 19.61
N VAL A 156 16.54 -0.72 18.99
CA VAL A 156 16.61 -0.87 17.52
C VAL A 156 15.50 -1.77 17.02
N GLU A 157 15.28 -2.92 17.66
CA GLU A 157 14.22 -3.85 17.28
C GLU A 157 12.83 -3.23 17.42
N ALA A 158 12.59 -2.53 18.53
CA ALA A 158 11.35 -1.79 18.77
C ALA A 158 11.13 -0.70 17.71
N LEU A 159 12.17 0.09 17.38
CA LEU A 159 12.11 1.09 16.32
C LEU A 159 11.81 0.47 14.95
N VAL A 160 12.53 -0.60 14.57
CA VAL A 160 12.31 -1.27 13.28
C VAL A 160 10.90 -1.84 13.21
N THR A 161 10.40 -2.41 14.30
CA THR A 161 9.03 -2.93 14.40
C THR A 161 8.00 -1.81 14.26
N ALA A 162 8.18 -0.69 14.97
CA ALA A 162 7.31 0.48 14.88
C ALA A 162 7.30 1.06 13.46
N LEU A 163 8.47 1.19 12.82
CA LEU A 163 8.61 1.67 11.44
C LEU A 163 7.97 0.71 10.42
N ARG A 164 7.97 -0.61 10.68
CA ARG A 164 7.30 -1.61 9.84
C ARG A 164 5.78 -1.54 10.00
N ARG A 165 5.29 -1.45 11.24
CA ARG A 165 3.85 -1.30 11.56
C ARG A 165 3.27 -0.04 10.94
N ARG A 166 3.98 1.08 10.97
CA ARG A 166 3.53 2.37 10.36
C ARG A 166 3.61 2.44 8.85
N GLY A 167 4.23 1.46 8.21
CA GLY A 167 4.05 1.24 6.78
C GLY A 167 2.63 0.79 6.42
N ARG A 168 1.75 0.61 7.42
CA ARG A 168 0.33 0.31 7.30
C ARG A 168 -0.52 1.60 7.33
N PRO A 169 -1.67 1.64 6.65
CA PRO A 169 -2.55 2.79 6.53
C PRO A 169 -2.96 3.40 7.88
N THR A 170 -3.17 4.72 7.88
CA THR A 170 -3.91 5.39 8.96
C THR A 170 -5.37 4.94 8.96
N ARG A 171 -6.04 5.01 10.11
CA ARG A 171 -7.43 4.55 10.32
C ARG A 171 -8.44 5.16 9.32
N SER A 172 -8.27 6.45 8.96
CA SER A 172 -9.14 7.08 7.93
C SER A 172 -8.89 6.56 6.52
N THR A 173 -7.66 6.11 6.23
CA THR A 173 -7.31 5.51 4.94
C THR A 173 -7.80 4.06 4.87
N ALA A 174 -7.73 3.32 5.99
CA ALA A 174 -8.22 1.94 6.08
C ALA A 174 -9.75 1.85 5.89
N GLY A 175 -10.51 2.81 6.44
CA GLY A 175 -11.97 2.87 6.26
C GLY A 175 -12.43 3.10 4.81
N ASN A 176 -11.57 3.66 3.96
CA ASN A 176 -11.88 3.90 2.54
C ASN A 176 -11.16 2.92 1.59
N HIS A 177 -10.02 2.37 2.01
CA HIS A 177 -9.11 1.59 1.17
C HIS A 177 -8.43 0.48 2.00
N PRO A 178 -9.13 -0.64 2.26
CA PRO A 178 -8.67 -1.71 3.15
C PRO A 178 -7.34 -2.37 2.76
N LEU A 179 -6.95 -2.29 1.49
CA LEU A 179 -5.71 -2.90 0.99
C LEU A 179 -4.51 -1.93 0.93
N THR A 180 -4.66 -0.71 1.44
CA THR A 180 -3.56 0.26 1.49
C THR A 180 -2.41 -0.35 2.28
N GLY A 181 -1.18 -0.28 1.77
CA GLY A 181 0.00 -0.87 2.42
C GLY A 181 0.09 -2.41 2.36
N ARG A 182 -0.96 -3.12 1.92
CA ARG A 182 -0.99 -4.59 1.80
C ARG A 182 -0.60 -5.09 0.42
N ILE A 183 -0.78 -4.28 -0.61
CA ILE A 183 -0.39 -4.61 -1.99
C ILE A 183 1.07 -4.19 -2.21
N VAL A 184 1.91 -5.13 -2.64
CA VAL A 184 3.33 -4.93 -2.93
C VAL A 184 3.55 -5.10 -4.43
N GLY A 185 4.06 -4.04 -5.06
CA GLY A 185 4.40 -4.05 -6.49
C GLY A 185 5.66 -4.84 -6.82
N ALA A 186 5.92 -5.08 -8.09
CA ALA A 186 7.09 -5.84 -8.57
C ALA A 186 8.42 -5.20 -8.14
N CYS A 187 8.46 -3.89 -7.93
CA CYS A 187 9.63 -3.16 -7.45
C CYS A 187 9.87 -3.22 -5.91
N GLY A 188 8.97 -3.87 -5.15
CA GLY A 188 8.98 -3.88 -3.68
C GLY A 188 8.30 -2.71 -2.96
N HIS A 189 7.77 -1.71 -3.68
CA HIS A 189 7.02 -0.60 -3.07
C HIS A 189 5.55 -0.97 -2.85
N ARG A 190 4.95 -0.38 -1.82
CA ARG A 190 3.55 -0.61 -1.45
C ARG A 190 2.60 0.32 -2.19
N TYR A 191 1.41 -0.18 -2.49
CA TYR A 191 0.34 0.65 -2.99
C TYR A 191 -0.37 1.38 -1.86
N VAL A 192 -0.94 2.53 -2.22
CA VAL A 192 -1.73 3.41 -1.37
C VAL A 192 -3.07 3.64 -2.06
N GLY A 193 -4.15 3.61 -1.28
CA GLY A 193 -5.47 4.00 -1.72
C GLY A 193 -5.51 5.43 -2.24
N SER A 194 -6.26 5.63 -3.32
CA SER A 194 -6.50 6.92 -3.92
C SER A 194 -7.93 6.96 -4.46
N TYR A 195 -8.47 8.15 -4.60
CA TYR A 195 -9.83 8.35 -5.07
C TYR A 195 -9.85 9.36 -6.21
N ARG A 196 -10.68 9.12 -7.23
CA ARG A 196 -10.82 9.99 -8.39
C ARG A 196 -12.24 10.52 -8.45
N LYS A 197 -12.40 11.84 -8.24
CA LYS A 197 -13.71 12.52 -8.26
C LYS A 197 -14.42 12.45 -9.62
N THR A 198 -13.67 12.51 -10.72
CA THR A 198 -14.21 12.62 -12.09
C THR A 198 -15.13 11.47 -12.50
N ASN A 199 -14.91 10.28 -11.95
CA ASN A 199 -15.68 9.08 -12.25
C ASN A 199 -16.02 8.31 -10.97
N ASP A 200 -16.02 9.00 -9.83
CA ASP A 200 -16.32 8.46 -8.50
C ASP A 200 -15.66 7.08 -8.21
N THR A 201 -14.38 6.94 -8.59
CA THR A 201 -13.70 5.63 -8.56
C THR A 201 -12.58 5.60 -7.53
N ARG A 202 -12.63 4.60 -6.64
CA ARG A 202 -11.51 4.24 -5.76
C ARG A 202 -10.50 3.39 -6.53
N TYR A 203 -9.22 3.66 -6.35
CA TYR A 203 -8.14 2.89 -6.96
C TYR A 203 -6.93 2.79 -6.03
N TYR A 204 -6.16 1.73 -6.17
CA TYR A 204 -4.86 1.61 -5.54
C TYR A 204 -3.80 2.01 -6.54
N ARG A 205 -2.96 2.95 -6.15
CA ARG A 205 -1.78 3.36 -6.91
C ARG A 205 -0.55 3.12 -6.08
N ARG A 206 0.60 3.00 -6.71
CA ARG A 206 1.84 3.01 -5.95
C ARG A 206 2.04 4.35 -5.23
N GLY A 207 2.40 4.28 -3.94
CA GLY A 207 2.95 5.44 -3.24
C GLY A 207 4.32 5.79 -3.79
N GLY A 208 4.43 6.91 -4.50
CA GLY A 208 5.70 7.34 -5.11
C GLY A 208 5.59 7.99 -6.50
N GLY A 209 4.42 8.50 -6.88
CA GLY A 209 4.31 9.38 -8.04
C GLY A 209 5.26 10.57 -7.89
N ASN A 210 6.39 10.53 -8.60
CA ASN A 210 7.44 11.54 -8.70
C ASN A 210 7.70 12.39 -7.45
N ASN A 211 8.60 11.92 -6.58
CA ASN A 211 9.38 12.79 -5.68
C ASN A 211 10.45 13.60 -6.46
N GLY A 212 10.10 14.18 -7.61
CA GLY A 212 11.01 14.97 -8.44
C GLY A 212 12.23 14.22 -9.01
N LYS A 213 12.26 12.88 -8.98
CA LYS A 213 13.30 12.06 -9.60
C LYS A 213 12.77 11.53 -10.94
N GLY A 214 13.39 11.96 -12.04
CA GLY A 214 12.88 11.82 -13.41
C GLY A 214 12.52 10.40 -13.89
N ARG A 215 11.99 10.35 -15.12
CA ARG A 215 11.34 9.21 -15.81
C ARG A 215 12.05 7.84 -15.77
N SER A 216 13.34 7.75 -15.46
CA SER A 216 14.15 6.53 -15.58
C SER A 216 13.98 5.52 -14.44
N THR A 217 13.19 5.82 -13.40
CA THR A 217 12.84 4.88 -12.31
C THR A 217 11.35 4.53 -12.27
N ASN A 218 10.66 4.65 -13.40
CA ASN A 218 9.24 4.33 -13.50
C ASN A 218 9.03 2.82 -13.52
N CYS A 219 8.39 2.29 -12.50
CA CYS A 219 7.87 0.93 -12.58
C CYS A 219 6.59 0.91 -13.38
N SER A 220 6.45 -0.11 -14.22
CA SER A 220 5.31 -0.37 -15.11
C SER A 220 4.09 -0.96 -14.40
N ASP A 221 3.97 -0.75 -13.10
CA ASP A 221 2.91 -1.35 -12.28
C ASP A 221 1.59 -0.60 -12.49
N PRO A 222 0.48 -1.28 -12.85
CA PRO A 222 -0.78 -0.61 -13.17
C PRO A 222 -1.46 -0.06 -11.92
N HIS A 223 -2.30 0.96 -12.09
CA HIS A 223 -3.31 1.31 -11.10
C HIS A 223 -4.36 0.20 -11.05
N LEU A 224 -4.78 -0.16 -9.84
CA LEU A 224 -5.76 -1.22 -9.61
C LEU A 224 -7.09 -0.58 -9.22
N ILE A 225 -8.18 -0.97 -9.87
CA ILE A 225 -9.52 -0.50 -9.48
C ILE A 225 -9.86 -1.09 -8.12
N GLY A 226 -10.28 -0.23 -7.18
CA GLY A 226 -10.45 -0.56 -5.77
C GLY A 226 -11.45 -1.69 -5.54
N ALA A 227 -12.67 -1.54 -6.04
CA ALA A 227 -13.72 -2.54 -5.87
C ALA A 227 -13.31 -3.93 -6.40
N GLU A 228 -12.64 -3.97 -7.56
CA GLU A 228 -12.22 -5.21 -8.21
C GLU A 228 -11.11 -5.93 -7.45
N VAL A 229 -10.06 -5.21 -7.03
CA VAL A 229 -8.97 -5.82 -6.26
C VAL A 229 -9.44 -6.22 -4.85
N GLU A 230 -10.32 -5.44 -4.25
CA GLU A 230 -10.91 -5.72 -2.93
C GLU A 230 -11.78 -6.99 -2.98
N ALA A 231 -12.67 -7.10 -3.96
CA ALA A 231 -13.51 -8.29 -4.15
C ALA A 231 -12.67 -9.56 -4.39
N ALA A 232 -11.64 -9.47 -5.24
CA ALA A 232 -10.74 -10.60 -5.52
C ALA A 232 -9.97 -11.06 -4.28
N VAL A 233 -9.46 -10.11 -3.48
CA VAL A 233 -8.77 -10.44 -2.23
C VAL A 233 -9.73 -11.01 -1.20
N TRP A 234 -10.91 -10.41 -1.06
CA TRP A 234 -11.90 -10.81 -0.09
C TRP A 234 -12.46 -12.21 -0.36
N SER A 235 -12.75 -12.54 -1.62
CA SER A 235 -13.15 -13.89 -2.02
C SER A 235 -12.14 -14.94 -1.54
N LYS A 236 -10.84 -14.67 -1.68
CA LYS A 236 -9.79 -15.58 -1.21
C LYS A 236 -9.74 -15.69 0.33
N VAL A 237 -9.98 -14.58 1.03
CA VAL A 237 -10.07 -14.55 2.49
C VAL A 237 -11.27 -15.37 2.97
N LEU A 238 -12.43 -15.21 2.35
CA LEU A 238 -13.64 -15.99 2.68
C LEU A 238 -13.42 -17.49 2.48
N THR A 239 -12.85 -17.90 1.33
CA THR A 239 -12.51 -19.33 1.10
C THR A 239 -11.57 -19.88 2.18
N PHE A 240 -10.67 -19.06 2.72
CA PHE A 240 -9.82 -19.47 3.83
C PHE A 240 -10.59 -19.58 5.15
N LEU A 241 -11.50 -18.65 5.43
CA LEU A 241 -12.32 -18.64 6.64
C LEU A 241 -13.41 -19.72 6.65
N GLU A 242 -13.81 -20.23 5.49
CA GLU A 242 -14.78 -21.34 5.38
C GLU A 242 -14.14 -22.71 5.66
N ASP A 243 -12.83 -22.86 5.44
CA ASP A 243 -12.09 -24.10 5.62
C ASP A 243 -11.71 -24.34 7.12
N PRO A 244 -12.32 -25.31 7.82
CA PRO A 244 -12.03 -25.57 9.24
C PRO A 244 -10.60 -26.04 9.53
N GLU A 245 -10.01 -26.82 8.63
CA GLU A 245 -8.66 -27.38 8.81
C GLU A 245 -7.61 -26.27 8.69
N ARG A 246 -7.80 -25.35 7.73
CA ARG A 246 -6.91 -24.20 7.57
C ARG A 246 -6.99 -23.21 8.73
N ARG A 247 -8.13 -23.10 9.41
CA ARG A 247 -8.31 -22.22 10.57
C ARG A 247 -7.64 -22.76 11.83
N THR A 248 -7.83 -24.04 12.12
CA THR A 248 -7.36 -24.68 13.37
C THR A 248 -5.84 -24.72 13.49
N GLY A 249 -5.12 -24.81 12.37
CA GLY A 249 -3.65 -24.75 12.33
C GLY A 249 -3.06 -23.35 12.19
N TRP A 250 -3.88 -22.30 12.08
CA TRP A 250 -3.41 -20.95 11.81
C TRP A 250 -3.32 -20.10 13.09
N SER A 251 -2.16 -19.46 13.28
CA SER A 251 -1.94 -18.50 14.36
C SER A 251 -1.43 -17.16 13.79
N PRO A 252 -1.89 -16.01 14.31
CA PRO A 252 -1.42 -14.71 13.87
C PRO A 252 0.05 -14.51 14.26
N ARG A 253 0.87 -14.15 13.27
CA ARG A 253 2.31 -13.94 13.45
C ARG A 253 2.58 -12.69 14.32
N GLY A 254 3.18 -12.88 15.50
CA GLY A 254 3.70 -11.78 16.34
C GLY A 254 2.64 -10.84 16.96
N ARG A 255 1.38 -11.29 17.08
CA ARG A 255 0.33 -10.55 17.81
C ARG A 255 0.13 -11.16 19.19
N LYS A 256 0.33 -10.35 20.24
CA LYS A 256 -0.20 -10.65 21.57
C LYS A 256 -1.69 -10.34 21.57
N ALA A 257 -2.50 -11.12 22.28
CA ALA A 257 -3.89 -10.77 22.53
C ALA A 257 -3.93 -9.37 23.17
N ALA A 258 -4.82 -8.50 22.69
CA ALA A 258 -5.00 -7.19 23.31
C ALA A 258 -5.40 -7.42 24.78
N PRO A 259 -4.68 -6.87 25.76
CA PRO A 259 -5.05 -7.05 27.16
C PRO A 259 -6.39 -6.36 27.44
N GLY A 260 -7.30 -7.07 28.11
CA GLY A 260 -8.59 -6.55 28.58
C GLY A 260 -9.81 -7.24 27.96
N ASN A 261 -10.99 -6.74 28.32
CA ASN A 261 -12.30 -7.29 27.92
C ASN A 261 -13.10 -6.17 27.25
N ALA A 262 -13.45 -6.33 25.97
CA ALA A 262 -14.14 -5.30 25.21
C ALA A 262 -15.51 -4.94 25.82
N GLY A 263 -16.22 -5.91 26.40
CA GLY A 263 -17.48 -5.68 27.11
C GLY A 263 -17.32 -4.68 28.26
N LYS A 264 -16.32 -4.89 29.14
CA LYS A 264 -16.03 -3.95 30.24
C LYS A 264 -15.60 -2.58 29.73
N GLN A 265 -14.90 -2.52 28.61
CA GLN A 265 -14.49 -1.26 28.02
C GLN A 265 -15.67 -0.52 27.35
N ARG A 266 -16.65 -1.21 26.76
CA ARG A 266 -17.91 -0.60 26.29
C ARG A 266 -18.66 0.06 27.42
N GLU A 267 -18.79 -0.62 28.56
CA GLU A 267 -19.43 -0.05 29.75
C GLU A 267 -18.72 1.22 30.23
N ARG A 268 -17.39 1.24 30.17
CA ARG A 268 -16.59 2.43 30.51
C ARG A 268 -16.84 3.58 29.54
N VAL A 269 -16.86 3.31 28.22
CA VAL A 269 -17.17 4.33 27.19
C VAL A 269 -18.56 4.90 27.42
N ALA A 270 -19.59 4.06 27.55
CA ALA A 270 -20.96 4.50 27.78
C ALA A 270 -21.10 5.34 29.06
N ARG A 271 -20.37 5.00 30.13
CA ARG A 271 -20.33 5.78 31.37
C ARG A 271 -19.71 7.18 31.16
N LEU A 272 -18.62 7.26 30.40
CA LEU A 272 -17.94 8.52 30.10
C LEU A 272 -18.77 9.41 29.17
N GLU A 273 -19.45 8.83 28.18
CA GLU A 273 -20.40 9.55 27.31
C GLU A 273 -21.53 10.18 28.13
N LYS A 274 -22.14 9.39 29.04
CA LYS A 274 -23.18 9.89 29.94
C LYS A 274 -22.66 11.03 30.82
N SER A 275 -21.49 10.86 31.43
CA SER A 275 -20.88 11.89 32.29
C SER A 275 -20.51 13.16 31.52
N LEU A 276 -20.07 13.03 30.27
CA LEU A 276 -19.77 14.15 29.39
C LEU A 276 -21.03 14.96 29.07
N ASP A 277 -22.14 14.28 28.78
CA ASP A 277 -23.41 14.93 28.48
C ASP A 277 -23.95 15.68 29.71
N GLU A 278 -23.97 15.03 30.88
CA GLU A 278 -24.34 15.65 32.16
C GLU A 278 -23.52 16.91 32.46
N LYS A 279 -22.20 16.85 32.24
CA LYS A 279 -21.30 17.99 32.48
C LYS A 279 -21.47 19.10 31.44
N ARG A 280 -21.75 18.78 30.18
CA ARG A 280 -22.09 19.77 29.15
C ARG A 280 -23.39 20.50 29.49
N GLN A 281 -24.41 19.77 29.93
CA GLN A 281 -25.67 20.36 30.38
C GLN A 281 -25.46 21.26 31.60
N ALA A 282 -24.69 20.82 32.60
CA ALA A 282 -24.34 21.62 33.77
C ALA A 282 -23.57 22.90 33.41
N ALA A 283 -22.59 22.81 32.49
CA ALA A 283 -21.84 23.96 32.00
C ALA A 283 -22.74 24.97 31.25
N ALA A 284 -23.66 24.48 30.42
CA ALA A 284 -24.62 25.33 29.71
C ALA A 284 -25.58 26.03 30.69
N HIS A 285 -26.12 25.29 31.66
CA HIS A 285 -27.02 25.83 32.68
C HIS A 285 -26.32 26.86 33.58
N ALA A 286 -25.11 26.55 34.07
CA ALA A 286 -24.31 27.48 34.87
C ALA A 286 -24.02 28.77 34.10
N ARG A 287 -23.71 28.68 32.79
CA ARG A 287 -23.47 29.85 31.95
C ARG A 287 -24.71 30.74 31.81
N THR A 288 -25.90 30.16 31.70
CA THR A 288 -27.16 30.93 31.63
C THR A 288 -27.54 31.55 32.96
N GLU A 289 -27.41 30.82 34.07
CA GLU A 289 -27.81 31.31 35.39
C GLU A 289 -26.83 32.38 35.91
N LEU A 290 -25.52 32.15 35.78
CA LEU A 290 -24.51 33.14 36.21
C LEU A 290 -24.56 34.44 35.38
N ALA A 291 -25.12 34.42 34.17
CA ALA A 291 -25.35 35.62 33.37
C ALA A 291 -26.52 36.48 33.90
N ARG A 292 -27.42 35.88 34.68
CA ARG A 292 -28.62 36.54 35.24
C ARG A 292 -28.41 37.15 36.62
N VAL A 293 -27.31 36.82 37.31
CA VAL A 293 -27.02 37.32 38.66
C VAL A 293 -26.58 38.79 38.61
N PRO A 294 -27.35 39.74 39.17
CA PRO A 294 -26.98 41.15 39.19
C PRO A 294 -25.78 41.40 40.12
N GLY A 295 -24.81 42.20 39.69
CA GLY A 295 -23.66 42.60 40.51
C GLY A 295 -22.58 41.54 40.71
N LEU A 296 -22.65 40.39 40.04
CA LEU A 296 -21.60 39.38 40.10
C LEU A 296 -20.34 39.85 39.37
N ASP A 297 -19.19 39.74 40.04
CA ASP A 297 -17.89 40.07 39.46
C ASP A 297 -17.63 39.23 38.19
N PRO A 298 -17.35 39.86 37.03
CA PRO A 298 -17.06 39.17 35.78
C PRO A 298 -15.93 38.15 35.90
N VAL A 299 -14.90 38.40 36.72
CA VAL A 299 -13.76 37.52 36.91
C VAL A 299 -14.17 36.22 37.60
N VAL A 300 -15.04 36.31 38.62
CA VAL A 300 -15.56 35.16 39.38
C VAL A 300 -16.49 34.32 38.51
N ARG A 301 -17.39 34.98 37.76
CA ARG A 301 -18.26 34.33 36.78
C ARG A 301 -17.44 33.56 35.74
N ASP A 302 -16.45 34.21 35.15
CA ASP A 302 -15.63 33.59 34.11
C ASP A 302 -14.77 32.46 34.68
N ALA A 303 -14.31 32.55 35.94
CA ALA A 303 -13.59 31.47 36.60
C ALA A 303 -14.45 30.21 36.78
N ALA A 304 -15.71 30.36 37.23
CA ALA A 304 -16.63 29.24 37.40
C ALA A 304 -16.98 28.55 36.06
N VAL A 305 -17.21 29.34 35.00
CA VAL A 305 -17.45 28.81 33.65
C VAL A 305 -16.20 28.11 33.09
N ARG A 306 -15.00 28.67 33.34
CA ARG A 306 -13.73 28.05 32.92
C ARG A 306 -13.50 26.69 33.60
N GLN A 307 -13.80 26.57 34.90
CA GLN A 307 -13.64 25.31 35.63
C GLN A 307 -14.53 24.21 35.05
N LEU A 308 -15.81 24.49 34.79
CA LEU A 308 -16.71 23.52 34.16
C LEU A 308 -16.26 23.18 32.72
N ALA A 309 -15.73 24.15 31.98
CA ALA A 309 -15.16 23.90 30.66
C ALA A 309 -13.89 23.03 30.70
N GLU A 310 -13.07 23.12 31.75
CA GLU A 310 -11.95 22.18 31.97
C GLU A 310 -12.41 20.77 32.27
N GLU A 311 -13.42 20.60 33.12
CA GLU A 311 -13.98 19.27 33.40
C GLU A 311 -14.54 18.61 32.14
N VAL A 312 -15.28 19.36 31.32
CA VAL A 312 -15.78 18.89 30.01
C VAL A 312 -14.63 18.47 29.09
N ARG A 313 -13.56 19.26 29.02
CA ARG A 313 -12.37 18.93 28.23
C ARG A 313 -11.68 17.66 28.73
N ASN A 314 -11.53 17.52 30.04
CA ASN A 314 -10.86 16.36 30.65
C ASN A 314 -11.65 15.07 30.42
N ILE A 315 -12.97 15.08 30.61
CA ILE A 315 -13.82 13.90 30.33
C ILE A 315 -13.82 13.58 28.85
N SER A 316 -13.86 14.59 27.97
CA SER A 316 -13.76 14.38 26.52
C SER A 316 -12.45 13.71 26.11
N LEU A 317 -11.32 14.06 26.75
CA LEU A 317 -10.03 13.42 26.51
C LEU A 317 -10.03 11.96 26.97
N LEU A 318 -10.55 11.69 28.18
CA LEU A 318 -10.67 10.33 28.71
C LEU A 318 -11.59 9.45 27.86
N LEU A 319 -12.69 10.02 27.34
CA LEU A 319 -13.59 9.34 26.41
C LEU A 319 -12.85 8.95 25.12
N ALA A 320 -12.15 9.90 24.49
CA ALA A 320 -11.40 9.62 23.26
C ALA A 320 -10.33 8.53 23.47
N GLN A 321 -9.65 8.52 24.61
CA GLN A 321 -8.71 7.45 24.98
C GLN A 321 -9.42 6.11 25.18
N ALA A 322 -10.58 6.11 25.87
CA ALA A 322 -11.34 4.90 26.13
C ALA A 322 -11.92 4.29 24.84
N GLU A 323 -12.43 5.10 23.93
CA GLU A 323 -12.89 4.71 22.59
C GLU A 323 -11.76 4.12 21.74
N ALA A 324 -10.55 4.70 21.83
CA ALA A 324 -9.38 4.19 21.13
C ALA A 324 -9.02 2.78 21.61
N VAL A 325 -9.03 2.54 22.93
CA VAL A 325 -8.77 1.22 23.53
C VAL A 325 -9.89 0.24 23.20
N LEU A 326 -11.16 0.65 23.29
CA LEU A 326 -12.30 -0.20 22.95
C LEU A 326 -12.18 -0.69 21.51
N ALA A 327 -11.91 0.23 20.59
CA ALA A 327 -11.71 -0.12 19.19
C ALA A 327 -10.57 -1.12 19.00
N GLU A 328 -9.44 -0.96 19.69
CA GLU A 328 -8.35 -1.94 19.62
C GLU A 328 -8.77 -3.34 20.09
N GLN A 329 -9.55 -3.42 21.17
CA GLN A 329 -10.05 -4.68 21.70
C GLN A 329 -11.09 -5.33 20.78
N GLU A 330 -12.06 -4.55 20.26
CA GLU A 330 -13.07 -5.05 19.32
C GLU A 330 -12.46 -5.55 18.00
N ARG A 331 -11.38 -4.91 17.54
CA ARG A 331 -10.60 -5.38 16.38
C ARG A 331 -9.96 -6.74 16.62
N ALA A 332 -9.39 -6.93 17.81
CA ALA A 332 -8.79 -8.21 18.20
C ALA A 332 -9.87 -9.31 18.30
N GLU A 333 -11.05 -8.97 18.84
CA GLU A 333 -12.19 -9.88 18.94
C GLU A 333 -12.76 -10.25 17.56
N LEU A 334 -12.88 -9.32 16.62
CA LEU A 334 -13.42 -9.59 15.28
C LEU A 334 -12.60 -10.65 14.53
N GLY A 335 -11.27 -10.48 14.48
CA GLY A 335 -10.38 -11.44 13.84
C GLY A 335 -10.43 -12.82 14.49
N ALA A 336 -10.41 -12.86 15.83
CA ALA A 336 -10.51 -14.10 16.59
C ALA A 336 -11.86 -14.81 16.38
N ARG A 337 -12.96 -14.07 16.37
CA ARG A 337 -14.33 -14.59 16.14
C ARG A 337 -14.43 -15.27 14.78
N LEU A 338 -13.88 -14.68 13.72
CA LEU A 338 -13.95 -15.25 12.37
C LEU A 338 -13.09 -16.51 12.23
N ILE A 339 -11.91 -16.56 12.87
CA ILE A 339 -11.10 -17.79 12.93
C ILE A 339 -11.81 -18.89 13.75
N ALA A 340 -12.53 -18.53 14.81
CA ALA A 340 -13.35 -19.46 15.58
C ALA A 340 -14.63 -19.92 14.85
N GLY A 341 -14.84 -19.48 13.61
CA GLY A 341 -15.98 -19.86 12.78
C GLY A 341 -17.26 -19.07 12.98
N GLY A 342 -17.16 -17.88 13.56
CA GLY A 342 -18.24 -16.91 13.56
C GLY A 342 -18.63 -16.49 12.13
N LYS A 343 -19.91 -16.15 11.94
CA LYS A 343 -20.43 -15.66 10.65
C LYS A 343 -19.70 -14.38 10.21
N THR A 344 -19.34 -14.34 8.93
CA THR A 344 -18.68 -13.20 8.29
C THR A 344 -19.63 -12.03 8.08
N GLY A 345 -20.91 -12.27 7.73
CA GLY A 345 -21.89 -11.20 7.50
C GLY A 345 -21.46 -10.19 6.42
N ASP A 346 -22.26 -9.15 6.22
CA ASP A 346 -21.89 -8.03 5.35
C ASP A 346 -20.92 -7.11 6.10
N LEU A 347 -19.62 -7.32 5.91
CA LEU A 347 -18.58 -6.47 6.49
C LEU A 347 -18.39 -5.19 5.68
N ASN A 348 -18.27 -4.06 6.36
CA ASN A 348 -17.89 -2.80 5.74
C ASN A 348 -16.37 -2.76 5.45
N LEU A 349 -15.91 -1.74 4.70
CA LEU A 349 -14.51 -1.61 4.30
C LEU A 349 -13.54 -1.50 5.49
N CYS A 350 -13.96 -0.90 6.60
CA CYS A 350 -13.14 -0.83 7.81
C CYS A 350 -12.96 -2.22 8.41
N GLU A 351 -14.06 -2.96 8.60
CA GLU A 351 -14.03 -4.33 9.12
C GLU A 351 -13.22 -5.27 8.20
N MET A 352 -13.37 -5.14 6.88
CA MET A 352 -12.51 -5.84 5.92
C MET A 352 -11.03 -5.53 6.15
N ALA A 353 -10.67 -4.25 6.34
CA ALA A 353 -9.30 -3.83 6.61
C ALA A 353 -8.75 -4.48 7.87
N GLU A 354 -9.57 -4.62 8.91
CA GLU A 354 -9.19 -5.25 10.18
C GLU A 354 -8.96 -6.75 10.01
N VAL A 355 -9.83 -7.46 9.27
CA VAL A 355 -9.64 -8.89 8.98
C VAL A 355 -8.40 -9.14 8.12
N ILE A 356 -8.23 -8.32 7.07
CA ILE A 356 -7.02 -8.30 6.23
C ILE A 356 -5.78 -8.03 7.10
N ASP A 357 -5.89 -7.11 8.06
CA ASP A 357 -4.81 -6.79 8.95
C ASP A 357 -4.47 -8.00 9.83
N PHE A 358 -5.48 -8.56 10.49
CA PHE A 358 -5.43 -9.70 11.42
C PHE A 358 -4.77 -10.93 10.78
N LEU A 359 -5.21 -11.30 9.58
CA LEU A 359 -4.70 -12.42 8.80
C LEU A 359 -3.32 -12.16 8.17
N ASP A 360 -2.78 -10.95 8.37
CA ASP A 360 -1.56 -10.44 7.76
C ASP A 360 -1.49 -10.67 6.24
N VAL A 361 -2.60 -10.37 5.56
CA VAL A 361 -2.72 -10.54 4.11
C VAL A 361 -1.70 -9.65 3.40
N THR A 362 -0.98 -10.24 2.45
CA THR A 362 -0.13 -9.53 1.49
C THR A 362 -0.55 -9.90 0.08
N VAL A 363 -0.63 -8.90 -0.80
CA VAL A 363 -1.10 -9.05 -2.18
C VAL A 363 0.01 -8.64 -3.14
N ARG A 364 0.25 -9.44 -4.17
CA ARG A 364 1.18 -9.10 -5.26
C ARG A 364 0.47 -9.22 -6.62
N PRO A 365 0.34 -8.12 -7.38
CA PRO A 365 -0.12 -8.17 -8.77
C PRO A 365 0.88 -8.95 -9.63
N LEU A 366 0.40 -9.86 -10.47
CA LEU A 366 1.19 -10.65 -11.41
C LEU A 366 0.92 -10.17 -12.84
N GLY A 367 1.92 -9.56 -13.47
CA GLY A 367 1.77 -9.02 -14.84
C GLY A 367 0.94 -7.75 -14.90
N GLN A 368 0.42 -7.45 -16.10
CA GLN A 368 -0.37 -6.24 -16.35
C GLN A 368 -1.79 -6.61 -16.74
N ALA A 369 -2.77 -5.88 -16.19
CA ALA A 369 -4.13 -5.91 -16.73
C ALA A 369 -4.15 -5.16 -18.05
N ARG A 370 -4.81 -5.73 -19.06
CA ARG A 370 -4.99 -5.06 -20.33
C ARG A 370 -5.97 -3.90 -20.13
N LYS A 371 -5.48 -2.67 -20.24
CA LYS A 371 -6.34 -1.49 -20.18
C LYS A 371 -6.96 -1.26 -21.56
N ARG A 372 -8.26 -1.50 -21.71
CA ARG A 372 -8.99 -1.06 -22.91
C ARG A 372 -9.26 0.44 -22.83
N SER A 373 -8.71 1.19 -23.76
CA SER A 373 -9.09 2.58 -24.02
C SER A 373 -10.32 2.63 -24.93
N GLY A 374 -11.23 3.57 -24.69
CA GLY A 374 -12.40 3.81 -25.53
C GLY A 374 -13.73 3.66 -24.79
N VAL A 375 -14.82 3.99 -25.48
CA VAL A 375 -16.19 3.81 -24.97
C VAL A 375 -16.52 2.32 -24.94
N LYS A 376 -17.15 1.87 -23.86
CA LYS A 376 -17.58 0.48 -23.73
C LYS A 376 -18.58 0.15 -24.84
N CYS A 377 -18.50 -1.07 -25.38
CA CYS A 377 -19.42 -1.51 -26.42
C CYS A 377 -20.85 -1.60 -25.84
N LYS A 378 -21.82 -0.89 -26.45
CA LYS A 378 -23.23 -0.85 -26.01
C LYS A 378 -23.83 -2.26 -25.85
N VAL A 379 -23.49 -3.18 -26.74
CA VAL A 379 -23.95 -4.59 -26.70
C VAL A 379 -23.38 -5.33 -25.49
N THR A 380 -22.07 -5.18 -25.23
CA THR A 380 -21.42 -5.76 -24.05
C THR A 380 -22.05 -5.22 -22.76
N GLU A 381 -22.25 -3.90 -22.69
CA GLU A 381 -22.89 -3.25 -21.54
C GLU A 381 -24.33 -3.73 -21.33
N TRP A 382 -25.09 -3.96 -22.41
CA TRP A 382 -26.44 -4.53 -22.33
C TRP A 382 -26.44 -5.95 -21.76
N HIS A 383 -25.55 -6.84 -22.23
CA HIS A 383 -25.42 -8.19 -21.68
C HIS A 383 -25.03 -8.16 -20.19
N GLU A 384 -24.10 -7.27 -19.81
CA GLU A 384 -23.69 -7.14 -18.42
C GLU A 384 -24.81 -6.62 -17.51
N ARG A 385 -25.61 -5.66 -18.00
CA ARG A 385 -26.71 -5.05 -17.26
C ARG A 385 -27.91 -5.99 -17.12
N THR A 386 -28.22 -6.76 -18.15
CA THR A 386 -29.40 -7.66 -18.18
C THR A 386 -29.09 -9.06 -17.68
N GLY A 387 -27.82 -9.46 -17.61
CA GLY A 387 -27.42 -10.83 -17.31
C GLY A 387 -27.70 -11.82 -18.45
N THR A 388 -28.17 -11.35 -19.61
CA THR A 388 -28.49 -12.20 -20.76
C THR A 388 -27.23 -12.92 -21.24
N LEU A 389 -27.31 -14.25 -21.42
CA LEU A 389 -26.18 -15.05 -21.91
C LEU A 389 -25.89 -14.75 -23.38
N VAL A 390 -24.64 -14.92 -23.78
CA VAL A 390 -24.20 -14.86 -25.18
C VAL A 390 -24.32 -16.27 -25.77
N PRO A 391 -25.13 -16.46 -26.83
CA PRO A 391 -25.27 -17.76 -27.47
C PRO A 391 -23.95 -18.35 -28.00
N ALA A 392 -23.92 -19.68 -28.15
CA ALA A 392 -22.89 -20.37 -28.94
C ALA A 392 -23.01 -20.03 -30.44
N GLU A 393 -22.11 -20.57 -31.27
CA GLU A 393 -22.22 -20.42 -32.73
C GLU A 393 -23.54 -21.02 -33.24
N VAL A 394 -24.17 -20.34 -34.18
CA VAL A 394 -25.50 -20.70 -34.67
C VAL A 394 -25.40 -21.98 -35.50
N PRO A 395 -26.07 -23.08 -35.11
CA PRO A 395 -26.09 -24.31 -35.91
C PRO A 395 -26.78 -24.10 -37.25
N GLU A 396 -26.34 -24.81 -38.29
CA GLU A 396 -26.87 -24.64 -39.66
C GLU A 396 -28.36 -24.88 -39.75
N ARG A 397 -28.84 -25.92 -39.07
CA ARG A 397 -30.27 -26.24 -38.93
C ARG A 397 -31.13 -25.13 -38.32
N ALA A 398 -30.53 -24.23 -37.55
CA ALA A 398 -31.24 -23.13 -36.89
C ALA A 398 -31.21 -21.84 -37.73
N TRP A 399 -30.41 -21.80 -38.80
CA TRP A 399 -30.17 -20.59 -39.57
C TRP A 399 -31.41 -20.08 -40.30
N SER A 400 -32.20 -20.96 -40.90
CA SER A 400 -33.43 -20.57 -41.61
C SER A 400 -34.42 -19.81 -40.71
N ALA A 401 -34.58 -20.23 -39.45
CA ALA A 401 -35.41 -19.52 -38.49
C ALA A 401 -34.85 -18.13 -38.12
N VAL A 402 -33.52 -18.02 -38.00
CA VAL A 402 -32.84 -16.75 -37.75
C VAL A 402 -32.97 -15.80 -38.94
N GLU A 403 -32.86 -16.29 -40.18
CA GLU A 403 -33.03 -15.49 -41.39
C GLU A 403 -34.44 -14.91 -41.52
N GLU A 404 -35.47 -15.72 -41.22
CA GLU A 404 -36.86 -15.24 -41.22
C GLU A 404 -37.07 -14.17 -40.13
N LEU A 405 -36.50 -14.38 -38.94
CA LEU A 405 -36.52 -13.38 -37.88
C LEU A 405 -35.81 -12.09 -38.31
N MET A 406 -34.65 -12.19 -38.97
CA MET A 406 -33.93 -11.05 -39.53
C MET A 406 -34.75 -10.30 -40.58
N ALA A 407 -35.52 -11.02 -41.40
CA ALA A 407 -36.32 -10.43 -42.49
C ALA A 407 -37.44 -9.51 -41.98
N THR A 408 -37.85 -9.64 -40.71
CA THR A 408 -38.80 -8.72 -40.08
C THR A 408 -38.20 -7.35 -39.74
N TYR A 409 -36.87 -7.24 -39.61
CA TYR A 409 -36.17 -6.00 -39.25
C TYR A 409 -35.40 -5.38 -40.42
N PHE A 410 -35.01 -6.20 -41.39
CA PHE A 410 -34.05 -5.83 -42.43
C PHE A 410 -34.47 -6.40 -43.78
N GLN A 411 -34.11 -5.70 -44.85
CA GLN A 411 -34.39 -6.18 -46.21
C GLN A 411 -33.42 -7.31 -46.56
N ARG A 412 -33.92 -8.41 -47.16
CA ARG A 412 -33.12 -9.61 -47.50
C ARG A 412 -31.85 -9.31 -48.31
N ARG A 413 -31.86 -8.27 -49.16
CA ARG A 413 -30.66 -7.79 -49.89
C ARG A 413 -29.50 -7.36 -48.98
N GLN A 414 -29.76 -7.01 -47.72
CA GLN A 414 -28.76 -6.65 -46.71
C GLN A 414 -28.07 -7.88 -46.09
N PHE A 415 -28.60 -9.07 -46.34
CA PHE A 415 -28.04 -10.35 -45.86
C PHE A 415 -26.86 -10.79 -46.74
N ALA A 416 -26.82 -10.37 -48.00
CA ALA A 416 -25.74 -10.70 -48.93
C ALA A 416 -24.80 -9.52 -49.24
N ARG A 417 -24.86 -8.41 -48.48
CA ARG A 417 -23.93 -7.27 -48.64
C ARG A 417 -22.50 -7.67 -48.21
N GLY A 418 -21.77 -8.41 -49.04
CA GLY A 418 -20.35 -8.68 -48.87
C GLY A 418 -19.89 -10.05 -49.39
N ALA A 419 -18.57 -10.24 -49.45
CA ALA A 419 -17.91 -11.51 -49.81
C ALA A 419 -17.99 -12.59 -48.71
N VAL A 420 -18.60 -12.28 -47.56
CA VAL A 420 -18.69 -13.17 -46.39
C VAL A 420 -20.14 -13.27 -45.95
N ASP A 421 -20.58 -14.51 -45.73
CA ASP A 421 -21.91 -14.86 -45.27
C ASP A 421 -22.26 -14.22 -43.90
N VAL A 422 -23.54 -13.90 -43.70
CA VAL A 422 -24.01 -13.17 -42.52
C VAL A 422 -24.09 -14.02 -41.27
N ARG A 423 -24.31 -15.34 -41.40
CA ARG A 423 -24.18 -16.26 -40.27
C ARG A 423 -22.75 -16.28 -39.76
N THR A 424 -21.78 -16.34 -40.67
CA THR A 424 -20.35 -16.28 -40.34
C THR A 424 -19.99 -14.99 -39.58
N GLN A 425 -20.57 -13.85 -39.99
CA GLN A 425 -20.40 -12.58 -39.29
C GLN A 425 -21.06 -12.58 -37.90
N LEU A 426 -22.27 -13.14 -37.76
CA LEU A 426 -22.95 -13.30 -36.47
C LEU A 426 -22.11 -14.15 -35.51
N ASP A 427 -21.60 -15.29 -35.99
CA ASP A 427 -20.75 -16.19 -35.19
C ASP A 427 -19.47 -15.48 -34.74
N GLY A 428 -18.89 -14.60 -35.57
CA GLY A 428 -17.78 -13.75 -35.19
C GLY A 428 -18.12 -12.76 -34.07
N ILE A 429 -19.28 -12.13 -34.14
CA ILE A 429 -19.77 -11.22 -33.08
C ILE A 429 -19.96 -11.99 -31.76
N LEU A 430 -20.62 -13.15 -31.81
CA LEU A 430 -20.84 -14.02 -30.65
C LEU A 430 -19.52 -14.54 -30.06
N HIS A 431 -18.59 -14.95 -30.91
CA HIS A 431 -17.24 -15.35 -30.50
C HIS A 431 -16.52 -14.22 -29.78
N ARG A 432 -16.55 -13.00 -30.32
CA ARG A 432 -15.93 -11.82 -29.69
C ARG A 432 -16.52 -11.56 -28.30
N LEU A 433 -17.84 -11.64 -28.15
CA LEU A 433 -18.51 -11.42 -26.88
C LEU A 433 -18.18 -12.52 -25.84
N ARG A 434 -17.98 -13.78 -26.26
CA ARG A 434 -17.62 -14.90 -25.37
C ARG A 434 -16.12 -15.01 -25.05
N SER A 435 -15.26 -14.66 -26.00
CA SER A 435 -13.80 -14.69 -25.83
C SER A 435 -13.26 -13.40 -25.23
N GLY A 436 -13.97 -12.29 -25.46
CA GLY A 436 -13.53 -10.96 -25.12
C GLY A 436 -12.46 -10.41 -26.06
N CYS A 437 -12.12 -11.03 -27.20
CA CYS A 437 -11.08 -10.50 -28.09
C CYS A 437 -11.38 -9.06 -28.55
N LEU A 438 -10.34 -8.31 -28.94
CA LEU A 438 -10.55 -7.03 -29.62
C LEU A 438 -11.12 -7.25 -31.03
N TRP A 439 -11.64 -6.19 -31.64
CA TRP A 439 -12.18 -6.28 -33.00
C TRP A 439 -11.09 -6.64 -34.02
N ASP A 440 -9.91 -6.04 -33.90
CA ASP A 440 -8.73 -6.34 -34.72
C ASP A 440 -8.11 -7.73 -34.42
N GLU A 441 -8.49 -8.37 -33.32
CA GLU A 441 -8.09 -9.74 -32.94
C GLU A 441 -9.13 -10.79 -33.35
N LEU A 442 -10.21 -10.39 -34.03
CA LEU A 442 -11.24 -11.33 -34.46
C LEU A 442 -10.64 -12.36 -35.44
N PRO A 443 -10.82 -13.68 -35.21
CA PRO A 443 -10.27 -14.70 -36.09
C PRO A 443 -10.68 -14.50 -37.56
N ALA A 444 -9.71 -14.60 -38.47
CA ALA A 444 -9.91 -14.33 -39.90
C ALA A 444 -11.02 -15.16 -40.55
N ARG A 445 -11.35 -16.34 -39.99
CA ARG A 445 -12.47 -17.19 -40.45
C ARG A 445 -13.83 -16.50 -40.39
N TYR A 446 -13.99 -15.48 -39.54
CA TYR A 446 -15.23 -14.73 -39.42
C TYR A 446 -15.30 -13.55 -40.40
N GLY A 447 -14.28 -13.36 -41.25
CA GLY A 447 -14.23 -12.27 -42.23
C GLY A 447 -13.83 -10.92 -41.64
N PRO A 448 -14.06 -9.81 -42.38
CA PRO A 448 -13.62 -8.48 -41.98
C PRO A 448 -14.31 -8.00 -40.69
N TRP A 449 -13.51 -7.73 -39.64
CA TRP A 449 -14.03 -7.31 -38.33
C TRP A 449 -14.83 -6.00 -38.38
N ALA A 450 -14.51 -5.09 -39.31
CA ALA A 450 -15.21 -3.82 -39.47
C ALA A 450 -16.68 -4.06 -39.85
N LEU A 451 -16.93 -5.03 -40.74
CA LEU A 451 -18.27 -5.41 -41.14
C LEU A 451 -19.06 -6.03 -39.97
N ALA A 452 -18.43 -6.91 -39.20
CA ALA A 452 -19.03 -7.51 -38.01
C ALA A 452 -19.42 -6.44 -36.98
N LYS A 453 -18.54 -5.48 -36.74
CA LYS A 453 -18.76 -4.35 -35.83
C LYS A 453 -19.94 -3.49 -36.29
N ASP A 454 -19.99 -3.12 -37.55
CA ASP A 454 -21.06 -2.28 -38.10
C ASP A 454 -22.41 -3.00 -38.06
N ARG A 455 -22.44 -4.30 -38.38
CA ARG A 455 -23.64 -5.14 -38.24
C ARG A 455 -24.10 -5.22 -36.79
N GLN A 456 -23.20 -5.50 -35.86
CA GLN A 456 -23.53 -5.56 -34.43
C GLN A 456 -24.17 -4.24 -33.96
N ASN A 457 -23.57 -3.09 -34.31
CA ASN A 457 -24.10 -1.79 -33.93
C ASN A 457 -25.47 -1.54 -34.56
N THR A 458 -25.62 -1.81 -35.85
CA THR A 458 -26.89 -1.65 -36.58
C THR A 458 -28.00 -2.52 -35.99
N TRP A 459 -27.70 -3.79 -35.73
CA TRP A 459 -28.64 -4.75 -35.14
C TRP A 459 -29.07 -4.36 -33.74
N PHE A 460 -28.15 -3.82 -32.94
CA PHE A 460 -28.48 -3.34 -31.61
C PHE A 460 -29.31 -2.05 -31.66
N GLU A 461 -28.93 -1.08 -32.51
CA GLU A 461 -29.66 0.20 -32.66
C GLU A 461 -31.08 0.01 -33.20
N LYS A 462 -31.30 -0.99 -34.05
CA LYS A 462 -32.63 -1.35 -34.57
C LYS A 462 -33.45 -2.24 -33.62
N GLY A 463 -32.93 -2.56 -32.44
CA GLY A 463 -33.61 -3.41 -31.46
C GLY A 463 -33.70 -4.90 -31.84
N PHE A 464 -33.01 -5.33 -32.89
CA PHE A 464 -32.98 -6.72 -33.34
C PHE A 464 -32.14 -7.60 -32.41
N TRP A 465 -31.01 -7.09 -31.91
CA TRP A 465 -30.07 -7.88 -31.10
C TRP A 465 -30.69 -8.57 -29.87
N PRO A 466 -31.47 -7.88 -29.01
CA PRO A 466 -32.14 -8.54 -27.88
C PRO A 466 -33.08 -9.68 -28.31
N VAL A 467 -33.82 -9.51 -29.40
CA VAL A 467 -34.77 -10.50 -29.93
C VAL A 467 -34.02 -11.72 -30.47
N LEU A 468 -32.96 -11.48 -31.24
CA LEU A 468 -32.08 -12.53 -31.76
C LEU A 468 -31.49 -13.38 -30.63
N VAL A 469 -30.89 -12.73 -29.63
CA VAL A 469 -30.23 -13.43 -28.52
C VAL A 469 -31.26 -14.21 -27.69
N HIS A 470 -32.45 -13.66 -27.46
CA HIS A 470 -33.52 -14.37 -26.76
C HIS A 470 -33.95 -15.63 -27.53
N HIS A 471 -34.14 -15.52 -28.86
CA HIS A 471 -34.47 -16.66 -29.72
C HIS A 471 -33.40 -17.75 -29.68
N LEU A 472 -32.12 -17.37 -29.79
CA LEU A 472 -31.00 -18.31 -29.77
C LEU A 472 -30.76 -18.95 -28.39
N ASN A 473 -31.06 -18.24 -27.31
CA ASN A 473 -30.93 -18.75 -25.94
C ASN A 473 -32.13 -19.57 -25.47
N PHE A 474 -33.14 -19.84 -26.31
CA PHE A 474 -34.34 -20.59 -25.89
C PHE A 474 -34.02 -21.96 -25.28
N ARG A 475 -32.88 -22.58 -25.65
CA ARG A 475 -32.39 -23.85 -25.09
C ARG A 475 -31.46 -23.70 -23.87
N GLY A 476 -31.13 -22.48 -23.45
CA GLY A 476 -30.28 -22.19 -22.29
C GLY A 476 -28.77 -22.41 -22.49
N GLU A 477 -28.32 -22.71 -23.71
CA GLU A 477 -26.91 -23.08 -24.02
C GLU A 477 -25.99 -21.87 -24.28
N GLY A 478 -26.13 -20.82 -23.47
CA GLY A 478 -25.33 -19.59 -23.59
C GLY A 478 -24.18 -19.51 -22.58
N ALA A 479 -23.17 -18.67 -22.87
CA ALA A 479 -22.11 -18.34 -21.92
C ALA A 479 -22.22 -16.86 -21.51
N PRO A 480 -21.88 -16.47 -20.26
CA PRO A 480 -21.87 -15.07 -19.88
C PRO A 480 -20.90 -14.28 -20.78
N VAL A 481 -21.24 -13.02 -21.08
CA VAL A 481 -20.34 -12.13 -21.82
C VAL A 481 -19.00 -12.04 -21.09
N ARG A 482 -17.90 -12.16 -21.83
CA ARG A 482 -16.57 -12.12 -21.23
C ARG A 482 -16.30 -10.72 -20.70
N ARG A 483 -16.16 -10.63 -19.38
CA ARG A 483 -15.59 -9.47 -18.71
C ARG A 483 -14.07 -9.64 -18.67
N GLU A 484 -13.34 -8.70 -19.25
CA GLU A 484 -11.90 -8.67 -19.08
C GLU A 484 -11.58 -8.29 -17.64
N ALA A 485 -10.66 -9.01 -17.02
CA ALA A 485 -10.26 -8.74 -15.65
C ALA A 485 -9.65 -7.34 -15.57
N LEU A 486 -10.32 -6.45 -14.84
CA LEU A 486 -9.88 -5.06 -14.63
C LEU A 486 -8.66 -4.96 -13.71
N VAL A 487 -8.28 -6.07 -13.08
CA VAL A 487 -7.10 -6.26 -12.25
C VAL A 487 -6.29 -7.44 -12.78
N PRO A 488 -4.94 -7.38 -12.74
CA PRO A 488 -4.11 -8.50 -13.13
C PRO A 488 -4.31 -9.67 -12.15
N PRO A 489 -3.93 -10.90 -12.51
CA PRO A 489 -3.89 -12.01 -11.58
C PRO A 489 -3.16 -11.64 -10.29
N LEU A 490 -3.71 -12.01 -9.13
CA LEU A 490 -3.18 -11.61 -7.83
C LEU A 490 -2.61 -12.83 -7.11
N ARG A 491 -1.37 -12.73 -6.62
CA ARG A 491 -0.83 -13.65 -5.63
C ARG A 491 -1.15 -13.12 -4.25
N ILE A 492 -2.03 -13.81 -3.53
CA ILE A 492 -2.47 -13.45 -2.18
C ILE A 492 -1.86 -14.44 -1.20
N THR A 493 -1.18 -13.93 -0.17
CA THR A 493 -0.52 -14.72 0.88
C THR A 493 -1.02 -14.29 2.24
N LEU A 494 -1.32 -15.25 3.11
CA LEU A 494 -1.71 -15.05 4.51
C LEU A 494 -0.49 -15.28 5.39
N GLY A 495 -0.28 -14.44 6.41
CA GLY A 495 0.89 -14.53 7.28
C GLY A 495 0.74 -15.59 8.37
N ALA A 496 0.85 -16.87 8.03
CA ALA A 496 0.90 -17.97 9.00
C ALA A 496 2.32 -18.13 9.59
N LEU A 497 2.46 -18.48 10.86
CA LEU A 497 3.60 -19.31 11.28
C LEU A 497 3.38 -20.69 10.66
N GLU A 498 4.34 -21.20 9.88
CA GLU A 498 4.29 -22.62 9.52
C GLU A 498 4.27 -23.41 10.84
N PRO A 499 3.36 -24.38 11.03
CA PRO A 499 3.47 -25.28 12.16
C PRO A 499 4.85 -25.91 12.08
N ALA A 500 5.60 -25.85 13.19
CA ALA A 500 6.89 -26.51 13.29
C ALA A 500 6.69 -27.94 12.79
N LYS A 501 7.31 -28.28 11.64
CA LYS A 501 7.40 -29.66 11.22
C LYS A 501 7.99 -30.41 12.40
N HIS A 502 7.16 -31.17 13.10
CA HIS A 502 7.64 -32.16 14.05
C HIS A 502 8.57 -33.04 13.24
N ASP A 503 9.86 -32.89 13.49
CA ASP A 503 10.89 -33.72 12.92
C ASP A 503 10.71 -35.11 13.52
N ARG A 504 9.77 -35.87 12.95
CA ARG A 504 9.68 -37.31 13.16
C ARG A 504 10.80 -37.94 12.34
N ARG A 505 12.01 -37.86 12.88
CA ARG A 505 13.06 -38.85 12.65
C ARG A 505 13.64 -39.26 13.99
N SER A 506 12.86 -40.08 14.68
CA SER A 506 13.40 -41.18 15.47
C SER A 506 13.60 -42.35 14.52
N SER A 507 14.84 -42.79 14.30
CA SER A 507 15.28 -44.18 14.32
C SER A 507 16.75 -44.28 13.90
N LEU A 508 17.55 -44.76 14.86
CA LEU A 508 18.90 -45.34 14.77
C LEU A 508 20.08 -44.40 14.50
#